data_AF-A0A842UVR8-F1
#
_entry.id   AF-A0A842UVR8-F1
#
_cell.length_a   1.000
_cell.length_b   1.000
_cell.length_c   1.000
_cell.angle_alpha   90.00
_cell.angle_beta   90.00
_cell.angle_gamma   90.00
#
_symmetry.space_group_name_H-M   'P 1'
#
loop_
_entity.id
_entity.type
_entity.pdbx_description
1 polymer ?
#
loop_
_entity_poly.entity_id
_entity_poly.type
_entity_poly.pdbx_seq_one_letter_code
_entity_poly.pdbx_strand_id
1 'polypeptide(L)'
;MQVSKFKKRDGKVVRFDISKIRQSVRRAAQDAGASQDISGKVSMLAAQRIGKGGKKIAEAEDVKDQVENALIELNQPETAKEYMLHRYRRMESESPKKFFGVTDKLNLDLNALRVLEKRYLKKDQEGRIVETPRQLFRRVAKAVAKVDKRYSMDAEKAQKEFFKAMVNLDFLPNSPTLMNAGTRLGQLSAC
;
A
#
# COMPACT_ATOMS: atom_id res chain seq x y z
N MET A 1 5.25 -34.67 8.00
CA MET A 1 5.08 -33.72 9.12
C MET A 1 4.34 -32.49 8.61
N GLN A 2 3.33 -31.97 9.31
CA GLN A 2 2.65 -30.72 8.91
C GLN A 2 3.53 -29.51 9.24
N VAL A 3 3.58 -28.54 8.32
CA VAL A 3 4.28 -27.27 8.55
C VAL A 3 3.52 -26.49 9.61
N SER A 4 4.19 -26.23 10.74
CA SER A 4 3.56 -25.56 11.89
C SER A 4 3.87 -24.06 11.94
N LYS A 5 4.93 -23.61 11.25
CA LYS A 5 5.45 -22.23 11.33
C LYS A 5 5.86 -21.70 9.95
N PHE A 6 5.71 -20.39 9.78
CA PHE A 6 5.92 -19.63 8.55
C PHE A 6 6.75 -18.38 8.86
N LYS A 7 7.82 -18.12 8.10
CA LYS A 7 8.64 -16.91 8.24
C LYS A 7 8.22 -15.88 7.19
N LYS A 8 7.75 -14.72 7.66
CA LYS A 8 7.40 -13.57 6.82
C LYS A 8 8.67 -12.88 6.27
N ARG A 9 8.49 -12.07 5.21
CA ARG A 9 9.57 -11.25 4.59
C ARG A 9 10.22 -10.25 5.56
N ASP A 10 9.54 -9.88 6.64
CA ASP A 10 10.05 -9.02 7.72
C ASP A 10 10.86 -9.79 8.79
N GLY A 11 11.07 -11.10 8.59
CA GLY A 11 11.76 -11.99 9.52
C GLY A 11 10.88 -12.60 10.62
N LYS A 12 9.62 -12.17 10.77
CA LYS A 12 8.72 -12.65 11.83
C LYS A 12 8.22 -14.07 11.55
N VAL A 13 8.30 -14.94 12.56
CA VAL A 13 7.75 -16.30 12.50
C VAL A 13 6.33 -16.32 13.04
N VAL A 14 5.38 -16.86 12.28
CA VAL A 14 3.96 -16.99 12.64
C VAL A 14 3.48 -18.43 12.41
N ARG A 15 2.34 -18.81 12.99
CA ARG A 15 1.73 -20.12 12.70
C ARG A 15 1.28 -20.21 11.25
N PHE A 16 1.47 -21.37 10.64
CA PHE A 16 0.99 -21.64 9.28
C PHE A 16 -0.55 -21.68 9.28
N ASP A 17 -1.17 -20.93 8.38
CA ASP A 17 -2.62 -20.83 8.25
C ASP A 17 -3.03 -21.03 6.79
N ILE A 18 -3.60 -22.20 6.50
CA ILE A 18 -4.05 -22.59 5.16
C ILE A 18 -5.18 -21.70 4.65
N SER A 19 -5.96 -21.07 5.54
CA SER A 19 -7.07 -20.19 5.15
C SER A 19 -6.58 -18.97 4.37
N LYS A 20 -5.35 -18.50 4.65
CA LYS A 20 -4.71 -17.39 3.93
C LYS A 20 -4.35 -17.75 2.50
N ILE A 21 -3.87 -18.98 2.27
CA ILE A 21 -3.61 -19.49 0.93
C ILE A 21 -4.94 -19.57 0.18
N ARG A 22 -5.96 -20.18 0.79
CA ARG A 22 -7.30 -20.31 0.19
C ARG A 22 -7.90 -18.98 -0.21
N GLN A 23 -7.81 -17.98 0.65
CA GLN A 23 -8.32 -16.64 0.35
C GLN A 23 -7.56 -15.99 -0.82
N SER A 24 -6.24 -16.17 -0.91
CA SER A 24 -5.44 -15.61 -2.00
C SER A 24 -5.76 -16.27 -3.34
N VAL A 25 -5.89 -17.61 -3.37
CA VAL A 25 -6.25 -18.36 -4.58
C VAL A 25 -7.69 -18.09 -5.00
N ARG A 26 -8.62 -17.95 -4.04
CA ARG A 26 -10.03 -17.65 -4.33
C ARG A 26 -10.20 -16.36 -5.14
N ARG A 27 -9.42 -15.32 -4.84
CA ARG A 27 -9.47 -14.05 -5.60
C ARG A 27 -8.98 -14.25 -7.03
N ALA A 28 -7.85 -14.92 -7.20
CA ALA A 28 -7.34 -15.25 -8.53
C ALA A 28 -8.32 -16.13 -9.34
N ALA A 29 -8.94 -17.11 -8.69
CA ALA A 29 -9.92 -17.99 -9.32
C ALA A 29 -11.18 -17.23 -9.75
N GLN A 30 -11.66 -16.28 -8.93
CA GLN A 30 -12.80 -15.43 -9.28
C GLN A 30 -12.50 -14.58 -10.52
N ASP A 31 -11.33 -13.94 -10.57
CA ASP A 31 -10.95 -13.10 -11.69
C ASP A 31 -10.69 -13.90 -12.98
N ALA A 32 -10.26 -15.16 -12.85
CA ALA A 32 -10.11 -16.09 -13.95
C ALA A 32 -11.43 -16.78 -14.37
N GLY A 33 -12.56 -16.50 -13.70
CA GLY A 33 -13.85 -17.15 -13.97
C GLY A 33 -13.91 -18.64 -13.55
N ALA A 34 -13.00 -19.08 -12.70
CA ALA A 34 -12.88 -20.46 -12.26
C ALA A 34 -13.78 -20.79 -11.06
N SER A 35 -14.11 -22.08 -10.89
CA SER A 35 -14.95 -22.57 -9.79
C SER A 35 -14.33 -22.29 -8.41
N GLN A 36 -15.19 -21.92 -7.44
CA GLN A 36 -14.83 -21.71 -6.03
C GLN A 36 -14.10 -22.91 -5.40
N ASP A 37 -14.45 -24.12 -5.84
CA ASP A 37 -13.90 -25.38 -5.33
C ASP A 37 -12.39 -25.54 -5.58
N ILE A 38 -11.87 -24.92 -6.65
CA ILE A 38 -10.45 -24.95 -7.02
C ILE A 38 -9.58 -24.35 -5.93
N SER A 39 -10.05 -23.28 -5.28
CA SER A 39 -9.30 -22.63 -4.20
C SER A 39 -9.03 -23.57 -3.02
N GLY A 40 -9.97 -24.48 -2.71
CA GLY A 40 -9.80 -25.51 -1.69
C GLY A 40 -8.76 -26.55 -2.09
N LYS A 41 -8.92 -27.13 -3.30
CA LYS A 41 -8.02 -28.16 -3.85
C LYS A 41 -6.58 -27.68 -3.95
N VAL A 42 -6.36 -26.50 -4.52
CA VAL A 42 -5.04 -25.86 -4.65
C VAL A 42 -4.41 -25.64 -3.27
N SER A 43 -5.17 -25.13 -2.30
CA SER A 43 -4.63 -24.84 -0.97
C SER A 43 -4.19 -26.08 -0.23
N MET A 44 -4.97 -27.17 -0.32
CA MET A 44 -4.63 -28.46 0.27
C MET A 44 -3.37 -29.04 -0.38
N LEU A 45 -3.31 -29.03 -1.72
CA LEU A 45 -2.17 -29.54 -2.47
C LEU A 45 -0.89 -28.76 -2.18
N ALA A 46 -0.97 -27.43 -2.16
CA ALA A 46 0.15 -26.57 -1.78
C ALA A 46 0.60 -26.85 -0.34
N ALA A 47 -0.33 -26.94 0.62
CA ALA A 47 0.01 -27.26 2.01
C ALA A 47 0.69 -28.63 2.17
N GLN A 48 0.22 -29.64 1.43
CA GLN A 48 0.83 -30.96 1.41
C GLN A 48 2.26 -30.93 0.88
N ARG A 49 2.51 -30.18 -0.20
CA ARG A 49 3.85 -30.00 -0.78
C ARG A 49 4.82 -29.33 0.17
N ILE A 50 4.38 -28.25 0.82
CA ILE A 50 5.18 -27.54 1.82
C ILE A 50 5.53 -28.51 2.97
N GLY A 51 4.60 -29.37 3.39
CA GLY A 51 4.83 -30.39 4.42
C GLY A 51 5.77 -31.54 4.03
N LYS A 52 5.79 -31.92 2.74
CA LYS A 52 6.68 -32.96 2.22
C LYS A 52 8.12 -32.49 2.04
N GLY A 53 8.35 -31.19 1.83
CA GLY A 53 9.68 -30.59 1.66
C GLY A 53 10.58 -30.59 2.90
N GLY A 54 10.16 -31.19 4.03
CA GLY A 54 10.99 -31.37 5.23
C GLY A 54 11.31 -30.09 6.02
N LYS A 55 11.02 -28.90 5.49
CA LYS A 55 11.23 -27.63 6.17
C LYS A 55 10.24 -27.46 7.34
N LYS A 56 10.76 -27.32 8.56
CA LYS A 56 9.96 -26.97 9.77
C LYS A 56 9.40 -25.55 9.71
N ILE A 57 10.04 -24.66 8.93
CA ILE A 57 9.64 -23.26 8.73
C ILE A 57 9.68 -22.99 7.23
N ALA A 58 8.52 -22.70 6.64
CA ALA A 58 8.42 -22.31 5.24
C ALA A 58 8.58 -20.79 5.09
N GLU A 59 9.29 -20.35 4.05
CA GLU A 59 9.39 -18.93 3.72
C GLU A 59 8.22 -18.45 2.84
N ALA A 60 8.02 -17.15 2.81
CA ALA A 60 6.95 -16.53 2.02
C ALA A 60 7.05 -16.80 0.52
N GLU A 61 8.25 -16.98 -0.03
CA GLU A 61 8.44 -17.33 -1.43
C GLU A 61 8.18 -18.82 -1.67
N ASP A 62 8.72 -19.71 -0.81
CA ASP A 62 8.45 -21.16 -0.88
C ASP A 62 6.95 -21.45 -0.97
N VAL A 63 6.14 -20.80 -0.13
CA VAL A 63 4.68 -21.00 -0.12
C VAL A 63 4.03 -20.58 -1.43
N LYS A 64 4.49 -19.50 -2.05
CA LYS A 64 3.94 -19.02 -3.33
C LYS A 64 4.28 -19.96 -4.46
N ASP A 65 5.53 -20.41 -4.52
CA ASP A 65 5.99 -21.34 -5.54
C ASP A 65 5.20 -22.65 -5.47
N GLN A 66 4.89 -23.13 -4.26
CA GLN A 66 4.04 -24.33 -4.11
C GLN A 66 2.57 -24.10 -4.52
N VAL A 67 2.05 -22.88 -4.39
CA VAL A 67 0.70 -22.53 -4.87
C VAL A 67 0.68 -22.46 -6.40
N GLU A 68 1.70 -21.84 -7.01
CA GLU A 68 1.85 -21.75 -8.46
C GLU A 68 1.97 -23.15 -9.09
N ASN A 69 2.84 -24.00 -8.52
CA ASN A 69 2.98 -25.39 -8.95
C ASN A 69 1.68 -26.20 -8.77
N ALA A 70 0.93 -25.97 -7.68
CA ALA A 70 -0.36 -26.62 -7.47
C ALA A 70 -1.42 -26.19 -8.50
N LEU A 71 -1.41 -24.93 -8.93
CA LEU A 71 -2.32 -24.43 -9.97
C LEU A 71 -2.00 -25.02 -11.36
N ILE A 72 -0.71 -25.14 -11.68
CA ILE A 72 -0.25 -25.76 -12.93
C ILE A 72 -0.66 -27.24 -12.97
N GLU A 73 -0.41 -27.98 -11.89
CA GLU A 73 -0.72 -29.43 -11.83
C GLU A 73 -2.22 -29.73 -11.87
N LEU A 74 -3.05 -28.86 -11.31
CA LEU A 74 -4.51 -28.98 -11.40
C LEU A 74 -5.05 -28.48 -12.75
N ASN A 75 -4.17 -28.21 -13.72
CA ASN A 75 -4.49 -27.73 -15.05
C ASN A 75 -5.35 -26.44 -15.02
N GLN A 76 -4.95 -25.47 -14.19
CA GLN A 76 -5.61 -24.18 -14.03
C GLN A 76 -4.71 -23.00 -14.48
N PRO A 77 -4.28 -22.95 -15.75
CA PRO A 77 -3.31 -21.96 -16.21
C PRO A 77 -3.83 -20.51 -16.13
N GLU A 78 -5.13 -20.27 -16.33
CA GLU A 78 -5.75 -18.95 -16.22
C GLU A 78 -5.75 -18.44 -14.78
N THR A 79 -6.05 -19.33 -13.82
CA THR A 79 -5.99 -18.99 -12.40
C THR A 79 -4.54 -18.79 -11.94
N ALA A 80 -3.59 -19.58 -12.46
CA ALA A 80 -2.15 -19.37 -12.20
C ALA A 80 -1.69 -18.00 -12.69
N LYS A 81 -2.08 -17.63 -13.93
CA LYS A 81 -1.79 -16.32 -14.51
C LYS A 81 -2.35 -15.19 -13.65
N GLU A 82 -3.62 -15.23 -13.27
CA GLU A 82 -4.21 -14.20 -12.40
C GLU A 82 -3.55 -14.17 -11.02
N TYR A 83 -3.18 -15.32 -10.45
CA TYR A 83 -2.46 -15.39 -9.17
C TYR A 83 -1.10 -14.67 -9.24
N MET A 84 -0.32 -14.93 -10.29
CA MET A 84 0.96 -14.25 -10.54
C MET A 84 0.77 -12.74 -10.80
N LEU A 85 -0.26 -12.36 -11.55
CA LEU A 85 -0.59 -10.95 -11.79
C LEU A 85 -1.01 -10.23 -10.51
N HIS A 86 -1.79 -10.86 -9.63
CA HIS A 86 -2.11 -10.32 -8.30
C HIS A 86 -0.86 -10.09 -7.46
N ARG A 87 0.10 -11.03 -7.49
CA ARG A 87 1.40 -10.88 -6.83
C ARG A 87 2.17 -9.68 -7.38
N TYR A 88 2.21 -9.52 -8.71
CA TYR A 88 2.86 -8.38 -9.36
C TYR A 88 2.20 -7.05 -9.00
N ARG A 89 0.87 -6.92 -9.14
CA ARG A 89 0.10 -5.72 -8.76
C ARG A 89 0.28 -5.37 -7.28
N ARG A 90 0.39 -6.37 -6.40
CA ARG A 90 0.64 -6.18 -4.97
C ARG A 90 2.07 -5.74 -4.68
N MET A 91 3.07 -6.28 -5.37
CA MET A 91 4.46 -5.82 -5.28
C MET A 91 4.59 -4.38 -5.77
N GLU A 92 3.95 -4.03 -6.89
CA GLU A 92 3.94 -2.67 -7.43
C GLU A 92 3.18 -1.67 -6.55
N SER A 93 2.19 -2.13 -5.77
CA SER A 93 1.44 -1.25 -4.84
C SER A 93 2.03 -1.19 -3.43
N GLU A 94 2.78 -2.21 -2.99
CA GLU A 94 3.46 -2.24 -1.67
C GLU A 94 4.86 -1.60 -1.71
N SER A 95 5.57 -1.69 -2.84
CA SER A 95 6.93 -1.12 -2.98
C SER A 95 6.95 0.42 -2.87
N PRO A 96 6.03 1.18 -3.53
CA PRO A 96 6.02 2.64 -3.44
C PRO A 96 5.53 3.11 -2.06
N LYS A 97 4.50 2.47 -1.48
CA LYS A 97 3.96 2.87 -0.17
C LYS A 97 4.99 2.78 0.96
N LYS A 98 5.84 1.75 0.95
CA LYS A 98 6.98 1.65 1.87
C LYS A 98 8.09 2.64 1.53
N PHE A 99 8.36 2.87 0.25
CA PHE A 99 9.38 3.82 -0.21
C PHE A 99 9.05 5.27 0.16
N PHE A 100 7.78 5.67 0.14
CA PHE A 100 7.32 6.99 0.59
C PHE A 100 7.24 7.16 2.12
N GLY A 101 7.72 6.18 2.91
CA GLY A 101 7.60 6.22 4.37
C GLY A 101 6.15 6.30 4.86
N VAL A 102 5.18 5.83 4.06
CA VAL A 102 3.76 5.91 4.40
C VAL A 102 3.44 4.83 5.43
N THR A 103 3.77 5.11 6.69
CA THR A 103 3.10 4.51 7.86
C THR A 103 1.73 5.14 8.10
N ASP A 104 1.39 6.20 7.36
CA ASP A 104 0.18 6.98 7.58
C ASP A 104 -1.06 6.34 6.96
N LYS A 105 -2.11 6.22 7.78
CA LYS A 105 -3.45 5.71 7.46
C LYS A 105 -4.25 6.64 6.52
N LEU A 106 -3.61 7.23 5.51
CA LEU A 106 -4.29 7.98 4.46
C LEU A 106 -4.75 6.99 3.39
N ASN A 107 -6.04 6.97 3.08
CA ASN A 107 -6.63 6.11 2.04
C ASN A 107 -6.36 6.68 0.62
N LEU A 108 -5.10 6.98 0.31
CA LEU A 108 -4.69 7.44 -1.02
C LEU A 108 -4.38 6.24 -1.93
N ASP A 109 -4.88 6.32 -3.17
CA ASP A 109 -4.50 5.37 -4.21
C ASP A 109 -3.08 5.61 -4.73
N LEU A 110 -2.59 4.70 -5.58
CA LEU A 110 -1.22 4.76 -6.08
C LEU A 110 -0.98 5.94 -7.04
N ASN A 111 -1.99 6.32 -7.82
CA ASN A 111 -1.85 7.42 -8.79
C ASN A 111 -1.74 8.75 -8.06
N ALA A 112 -2.56 8.96 -7.03
CA ALA A 112 -2.46 10.09 -6.13
C ALA A 112 -1.07 10.18 -5.50
N LEU A 113 -0.52 9.06 -5.00
CA LEU A 113 0.84 9.04 -4.45
C LEU A 113 1.90 9.40 -5.48
N ARG A 114 1.82 8.89 -6.72
CA ARG A 114 2.75 9.24 -7.82
C ARG A 114 2.64 10.70 -8.23
N VAL A 115 1.44 11.27 -8.23
CA VAL A 115 1.21 12.69 -8.53
C VAL A 115 1.81 13.58 -7.42
N LEU A 116 1.57 13.21 -6.15
CA LEU A 116 2.15 13.90 -5.00
C LEU A 116 3.69 13.88 -5.05
N GLU A 117 4.29 12.72 -5.26
CA GLU A 117 5.74 12.56 -5.44
C GLU A 117 6.30 13.47 -6.53
N LYS A 118 5.69 13.43 -7.71
CA LYS A 118 6.26 14.11 -8.88
C LYS A 118 6.16 15.62 -8.76
N ARG A 119 5.11 16.14 -8.12
CA ARG A 119 4.73 17.56 -8.25
C ARG A 119 4.66 18.35 -6.94
N TYR A 120 4.35 17.71 -5.81
CA TYR A 120 3.90 18.44 -4.61
C TYR A 120 4.76 18.20 -3.36
N LEU A 121 5.33 17.00 -3.20
CA LEU A 121 6.18 16.69 -2.05
C LEU A 121 7.51 17.44 -2.15
N LYS A 122 7.95 18.00 -1.02
CA LYS A 122 9.28 18.64 -0.95
C LYS A 122 10.39 17.64 -1.23
N LYS A 123 11.40 18.14 -1.95
CA LYS A 123 12.65 17.45 -2.24
C LYS A 123 13.82 18.25 -1.69
N ASP A 124 14.88 17.56 -1.31
CA ASP A 124 16.16 18.18 -0.97
C ASP A 124 16.93 18.61 -2.23
N GLN A 125 18.17 19.07 -2.04
CA GLN A 125 19.03 19.54 -3.12
C GLN A 125 19.47 18.40 -4.05
N GLU A 126 19.52 17.17 -3.54
CA GLU A 126 19.82 15.96 -4.30
C GLU A 126 18.57 15.37 -4.99
N GLY A 127 17.40 16.03 -4.87
CA GLY A 127 16.16 15.60 -5.47
C GLY A 127 15.45 14.46 -4.72
N ARG A 128 15.91 14.09 -3.52
CA ARG A 128 15.29 13.06 -2.69
C ARG A 128 14.08 13.63 -1.97
N ILE A 129 13.04 12.82 -1.85
CA ILE A 129 11.79 13.21 -1.19
C ILE A 129 12.01 13.27 0.32
N VAL A 130 11.70 14.41 0.93
CA VAL A 130 11.89 14.67 2.37
C VAL A 130 10.58 14.96 3.11
N GLU A 131 9.45 14.80 2.43
CA GLU A 131 8.13 15.09 2.96
C GLU A 131 7.14 13.99 2.57
N THR A 132 6.31 13.56 3.53
CA THR A 132 5.19 12.63 3.32
C THR A 132 3.90 13.38 2.96
N PRO A 133 2.88 12.73 2.36
CA PRO A 133 1.59 13.36 2.10
C PRO A 133 0.94 14.01 3.34
N ARG A 134 1.04 13.37 4.50
CA ARG A 134 0.52 13.92 5.77
C ARG A 134 1.30 15.16 6.22
N GLN A 135 2.62 15.16 6.06
CA GLN A 135 3.45 16.33 6.35
C GLN A 135 3.16 17.49 5.38
N LEU A 136 2.97 17.20 4.08
CA LEU A 136 2.49 18.16 3.08
C LEU A 136 1.20 18.83 3.54
N PHE A 137 0.15 18.06 3.88
CA PHE A 137 -1.11 18.63 4.34
C PHE A 137 -0.95 19.45 5.62
N ARG A 138 -0.10 19.00 6.55
CA ARG A 138 0.19 19.75 7.78
C ARG A 138 0.90 21.08 7.49
N ARG A 139 1.88 21.08 6.58
CA ARG A 139 2.58 22.29 6.13
C ARG A 139 1.61 23.29 5.52
N VAL A 140 0.76 22.83 4.60
CA VAL A 140 -0.22 23.67 3.91
C VAL A 140 -1.21 24.26 4.91
N ALA A 141 -1.80 23.43 5.77
CA ALA A 141 -2.75 23.87 6.79
C ALA A 141 -2.14 24.94 7.72
N LYS A 142 -0.91 24.71 8.20
CA LYS A 142 -0.19 25.66 9.07
C LYS A 142 0.10 26.97 8.34
N ALA A 143 0.46 26.93 7.06
CA ALA A 143 0.79 28.11 6.28
C ALA A 143 -0.44 28.99 6.03
N VAL A 144 -1.57 28.38 5.64
CA VAL A 144 -2.82 29.09 5.36
C VAL A 144 -3.44 29.66 6.64
N ALA A 145 -3.49 28.87 7.73
CA ALA A 145 -4.06 29.31 9.00
C ALA A 145 -3.23 30.41 9.70
N LYS A 146 -1.97 30.64 9.30
CA LYS A 146 -1.10 31.62 9.97
C LYS A 146 -1.66 33.05 9.90
N VAL A 147 -2.42 33.38 8.85
CA VAL A 147 -2.96 34.74 8.63
C VAL A 147 -3.98 35.14 9.69
N ASP A 148 -4.71 34.17 10.26
CA ASP A 148 -5.75 34.37 11.27
C ASP A 148 -5.24 35.11 12.51
N LYS A 149 -3.95 34.93 12.85
CA LYS A 149 -3.30 35.67 13.94
C LYS A 149 -3.35 37.19 13.74
N ARG A 150 -3.38 37.67 12.49
CA ARG A 150 -3.47 39.10 12.17
C ARG A 150 -4.86 39.67 12.46
N TYR A 151 -5.88 38.83 12.52
CA TYR A 151 -7.27 39.19 12.75
C TYR A 151 -7.75 38.80 14.16
N SER A 152 -6.82 38.54 15.09
CA SER A 152 -7.13 38.09 16.46
C SER A 152 -7.97 36.80 16.50
N MET A 153 -7.83 35.94 15.50
CA MET A 153 -8.51 34.65 15.40
C MET A 153 -7.58 33.49 15.84
N ASP A 154 -8.18 32.35 16.17
CA ASP A 154 -7.45 31.15 16.60
C ASP A 154 -6.87 30.37 15.40
N ALA A 155 -5.63 30.73 15.05
CA ALA A 155 -4.88 30.06 13.99
C ALA A 155 -4.61 28.56 14.26
N GLU A 156 -4.56 28.12 15.52
CA GLU A 156 -4.35 26.69 15.82
C GLU A 156 -5.61 25.89 15.54
N LYS A 157 -6.77 26.44 15.90
CA LYS A 157 -8.07 25.86 15.54
C LYS A 157 -8.22 25.77 14.03
N ALA A 158 -7.98 26.86 13.29
CA ALA A 158 -8.06 26.87 11.83
C ALA A 158 -7.08 25.87 11.19
N GLN A 159 -5.85 25.78 11.69
CA GLN A 159 -4.87 24.79 11.21
C GLN A 159 -5.40 23.35 11.38
N LYS A 160 -5.99 23.02 12.54
CA LYS A 160 -6.55 21.68 12.79
C LYS A 160 -7.71 21.37 11.85
N GLU A 161 -8.59 22.35 11.60
CA GLU A 161 -9.74 22.21 10.70
C GLU A 161 -9.29 21.98 9.25
N PHE A 162 -8.41 22.83 8.71
CA PHE A 162 -7.87 22.64 7.35
C PHE A 162 -7.12 21.32 7.19
N PHE A 163 -6.32 20.94 8.18
CA PHE A 163 -5.59 19.67 8.15
C PHE A 163 -6.55 18.48 8.12
N LYS A 164 -7.60 18.50 8.95
CA LYS A 164 -8.62 17.44 8.98
C LYS A 164 -9.35 17.34 7.64
N ALA A 165 -9.78 18.47 7.08
CA ALA A 165 -10.47 18.49 5.78
C ALA A 165 -9.61 17.90 4.66
N MET A 166 -8.31 18.22 4.60
CA MET A 166 -7.40 17.65 3.60
C MET A 166 -7.10 16.16 3.83
N VAL A 167 -6.91 15.73 5.09
CA VAL A 167 -6.65 14.33 5.43
C VAL A 167 -7.85 13.44 5.07
N ASN A 168 -9.06 13.95 5.25
CA ASN A 168 -10.30 13.25 4.90
C ASN A 168 -10.65 13.35 3.40
N LEU A 169 -9.94 14.20 2.64
CA LEU A 169 -10.27 14.56 1.26
C LEU A 169 -11.62 15.27 1.10
N ASP A 170 -12.14 15.86 2.18
CA ASP A 170 -13.35 16.71 2.14
C ASP A 170 -13.07 18.00 1.34
N PHE A 171 -11.81 18.46 1.35
CA PHE A 171 -11.36 19.64 0.62
C PHE A 171 -9.87 19.53 0.28
N LEU A 172 -9.49 19.96 -0.93
CA LEU A 172 -8.09 20.17 -1.32
C LEU A 172 -7.94 21.58 -1.93
N PRO A 173 -6.90 22.35 -1.52
CA PRO A 173 -6.66 23.65 -2.13
C PRO A 173 -6.06 23.48 -3.54
N ASN A 174 -6.01 24.59 -4.29
CA ASN A 174 -5.48 24.59 -5.64
C ASN A 174 -4.01 24.12 -5.72
N SER A 175 -3.55 23.84 -6.95
CA SER A 175 -2.19 23.35 -7.18
C SER A 175 -1.08 24.29 -6.66
N PRO A 176 -1.12 25.62 -6.91
CA PRO A 176 -0.11 26.54 -6.36
C PRO A 176 -0.05 26.51 -4.83
N THR A 177 -1.19 26.41 -4.15
CA THR A 177 -1.23 26.34 -2.68
C THR A 177 -0.58 25.05 -2.17
N LEU A 178 -0.91 23.88 -2.72
CA LEU A 178 -0.27 22.62 -2.32
C LEU A 178 1.25 22.66 -2.53
N MET A 179 1.68 23.21 -3.67
CA MET A 179 3.08 23.25 -4.07
C MET A 179 3.90 24.26 -3.23
N ASN A 180 3.33 25.43 -2.92
CA ASN A 180 4.11 26.58 -2.42
C ASN A 180 3.79 27.02 -1.00
N ALA A 181 2.68 26.60 -0.39
CA ALA A 181 2.35 27.03 0.97
C ALA A 181 3.41 26.56 1.98
N GLY A 182 3.99 27.49 2.75
CA GLY A 182 5.06 27.16 3.70
C GLY A 182 6.38 26.74 3.03
N THR A 183 6.61 27.17 1.78
CA THR A 183 7.92 27.13 1.11
C THR A 183 8.48 28.54 0.97
N ARG A 184 9.71 28.68 0.43
CA ARG A 184 10.34 29.98 0.18
C ARG A 184 9.61 30.80 -0.89
N LEU A 185 8.99 30.15 -1.88
CA LEU A 185 8.32 30.84 -2.99
C LEU A 185 7.00 31.48 -2.52
N GLY A 186 6.20 30.76 -1.72
CA GLY A 186 5.02 31.33 -1.06
C GLY A 186 3.85 31.78 -1.98
N GLN A 187 3.94 31.62 -3.30
CA GLN A 187 2.88 32.01 -4.24
C GLN A 187 1.73 30.99 -4.25
N LEU A 188 0.55 31.39 -3.77
CA LEU A 188 -0.60 30.50 -3.55
C LEU A 188 -1.67 30.56 -4.65
N SER A 189 -1.56 31.50 -5.59
CA SER A 189 -2.48 31.66 -6.73
C SER A 189 -1.72 31.74 -8.05
N ALA A 190 -2.39 31.33 -9.12
CA ALA A 190 -1.86 31.37 -10.50
C ALA A 190 -2.88 31.90 -11.52
N CYS A 191 -4.06 32.32 -11.06
CA CYS A 191 -5.12 32.96 -11.82
C CYS A 191 -5.75 34.03 -10.94
#